data_AF-A0A1G9HWL7-F1
#
_entry.id   AF-A0A1G9HWL7-F1
#
_cell.length_a   1.000
_cell.length_b   1.000
_cell.length_c   1.000
_cell.angle_alpha   90.00
_cell.angle_beta   90.00
_cell.angle_gamma   90.00
#
_symmetry.space_group_name_H-M   'P 1'
#
loop_
_entity.id
_entity.type
_entity.pdbx_description
1 polymer ?
#
loop_
_entity_poly.entity_id
_entity_poly.type
_entity_poly.pdbx_seq_one_letter_code
_entity_poly.pdbx_strand_id
1 'polypeptide(L)'
;MAEQEARREAATAQVLIDEFVAEAKRRGMPTVPLKARTLDGHLVKTDKRGWYLRQNHSIAIDEDGGYHYLVVPGGWKERFTGVKLKGTQPTLVIGRGGRDGETGYLREFLAWVLEGKVDQQN
;
A
#
# COMPACT_ATOMS: atom_id res chain seq x y z
N MET A 1 16.80 21.18 5.73
CA MET A 1 16.99 20.20 6.82
C MET A 1 15.93 19.10 6.76
N ALA A 2 14.62 19.41 6.69
CA ALA A 2 13.54 18.40 6.67
C ALA A 2 13.52 17.45 5.44
N GLU A 3 13.92 17.91 4.25
CA GLU A 3 13.93 17.07 3.03
C GLU A 3 14.98 15.95 3.04
N GLN A 4 16.09 16.14 3.76
CA GLN A 4 17.18 15.15 3.84
C GLN A 4 16.79 13.98 4.75
N GLU A 5 16.06 14.26 5.83
CA GLU A 5 15.57 13.27 6.78
C GLU A 5 14.50 12.38 6.12
N ALA A 6 13.54 13.00 5.44
CA ALA A 6 12.51 12.30 4.68
C ALA A 6 13.06 11.36 3.59
N ARG A 7 14.19 11.73 2.93
CA ARG A 7 14.85 10.85 1.95
C ARG A 7 15.50 9.62 2.59
N ARG A 8 16.13 9.77 3.77
CA ARG A 8 16.73 8.65 4.51
C ARG A 8 15.65 7.71 5.04
N GLU A 9 14.54 8.28 5.51
CA GLU A 9 13.36 7.52 5.88
C GLU A 9 12.78 6.75 4.69
N ALA A 10 12.61 7.40 3.54
CA ALA A 10 12.11 6.74 2.33
C ALA A 10 13.01 5.59 1.85
N ALA A 11 14.34 5.76 1.89
CA ALA A 11 15.28 4.70 1.54
C ALA A 11 15.15 3.49 2.47
N THR A 12 15.03 3.73 3.78
CA THR A 12 14.83 2.65 4.76
C THR A 12 13.47 1.96 4.55
N ALA A 13 12.43 2.70 4.18
CA ALA A 13 11.11 2.17 3.90
C ALA A 13 11.14 1.23 2.68
N GLN A 14 11.87 1.63 1.63
CA GLN A 14 12.04 0.82 0.43
C GLN A 14 12.75 -0.50 0.74
N VAL A 15 13.79 -0.49 1.57
CA VAL A 15 14.50 -1.73 1.98
C VAL A 15 13.54 -2.68 2.71
N LEU A 16 12.72 -2.16 3.63
CA LEU A 16 11.74 -2.99 4.34
C LEU A 16 10.69 -3.60 3.40
N ILE A 17 10.25 -2.84 2.40
CA ILE A 17 9.30 -3.31 1.40
C ILE A 17 9.93 -4.41 0.53
N ASP A 18 11.17 -4.20 0.08
CA ASP A 18 11.89 -5.19 -0.73
C ASP A 18 12.06 -6.51 0.03
N GLU A 19 12.50 -6.44 1.29
CA GLU A 19 12.61 -7.61 2.17
C GLU A 19 11.26 -8.31 2.37
N PHE A 20 10.18 -7.54 2.58
CA PHE A 20 8.84 -8.09 2.68
C PHE A 20 8.41 -8.80 1.40
N VAL A 21 8.64 -8.21 0.23
CA VAL A 21 8.28 -8.81 -1.06
C VAL A 21 9.08 -10.09 -1.30
N ALA A 22 10.37 -10.07 -0.99
CA ALA A 22 11.22 -11.26 -1.06
C ALA A 22 10.71 -12.37 -0.14
N GLU A 23 10.36 -12.03 1.11
CA GLU A 23 9.81 -12.97 2.09
C GLU A 23 8.43 -13.49 1.69
N ALA A 24 7.53 -12.62 1.22
CA ALA A 24 6.19 -12.98 0.75
C ALA A 24 6.27 -13.92 -0.46
N LYS A 25 7.17 -13.65 -1.42
CA LYS A 25 7.46 -14.54 -2.55
C LYS A 25 8.07 -15.86 -2.07
N ARG A 26 9.00 -15.83 -1.13
CA ARG A 26 9.64 -17.03 -0.55
C ARG A 26 8.62 -17.91 0.18
N ARG A 27 7.65 -17.32 0.85
CA ARG A 27 6.52 -18.01 1.50
C ARG A 27 5.42 -18.43 0.52
N GLY A 28 5.50 -18.00 -0.73
CA GLY A 28 4.49 -18.31 -1.76
C GLY A 28 3.13 -17.64 -1.49
N MET A 29 3.11 -16.44 -0.91
CA MET A 29 1.85 -15.75 -0.63
C MET A 29 1.12 -15.40 -1.93
N PRO A 30 -0.18 -15.70 -2.05
CA PRO A 30 -0.94 -15.34 -3.23
C PRO A 30 -1.05 -13.82 -3.35
N THR A 31 -0.65 -13.27 -4.50
CA THR A 31 -0.89 -11.87 -4.85
C THR A 31 -2.34 -11.69 -5.25
N VAL A 32 -3.03 -10.72 -4.65
CA VAL A 32 -4.43 -10.40 -4.97
C VAL A 32 -4.52 -9.18 -5.89
N PRO A 33 -5.53 -9.11 -6.79
CA PRO A 33 -5.77 -7.91 -7.58
C PRO A 33 -6.14 -6.75 -6.65
N LEU A 34 -5.34 -5.68 -6.69
CA LEU A 34 -5.52 -4.54 -5.81
C LEU A 34 -6.77 -3.77 -6.24
N LYS A 35 -7.62 -3.43 -5.27
CA LYS A 35 -8.83 -2.64 -5.45
C LYS A 35 -8.63 -1.30 -4.74
N ALA A 36 -8.89 -0.22 -5.45
CA ALA A 36 -8.90 1.11 -4.86
C ALA A 36 -10.31 1.47 -4.38
N ARG A 37 -10.40 2.24 -3.30
CA ARG A 37 -11.65 2.81 -2.82
C ARG A 37 -11.72 4.28 -3.24
N THR A 38 -12.80 4.66 -3.89
CA THR A 38 -13.07 6.07 -4.22
C THR A 38 -13.48 6.83 -2.96
N LEU A 39 -13.30 8.15 -2.94
CA LEU A 39 -13.84 9.02 -1.89
C LEU A 39 -15.37 8.89 -1.74
N ASP A 40 -16.05 8.46 -2.80
CA ASP A 40 -17.49 8.19 -2.84
C ASP A 40 -17.88 6.87 -2.13
N GLY A 41 -16.89 6.07 -1.69
CA GLY A 41 -17.10 4.79 -1.00
C GLY A 41 -17.19 3.57 -1.92
N HIS A 42 -17.00 3.74 -3.23
CA HIS A 42 -17.07 2.66 -4.20
C HIS A 42 -15.71 1.98 -4.38
N LEU A 43 -15.72 0.65 -4.50
CA LEU A 43 -14.52 -0.13 -4.82
C LEU A 43 -14.34 -0.25 -6.33
N VAL A 44 -13.16 0.11 -6.82
CA VAL A 44 -12.76 0.00 -8.22
C VAL A 44 -11.55 -0.92 -8.36
N LYS A 45 -11.55 -1.76 -9.39
CA LYS A 45 -10.42 -2.66 -9.67
C LYS A 45 -9.25 -1.85 -10.23
N THR A 46 -8.03 -2.19 -9.83
CA THR A 46 -6.80 -1.65 -10.42
C THR A 46 -6.13 -2.72 -11.28
N ASP A 47 -5.17 -2.31 -12.12
CA ASP A 47 -4.39 -3.20 -12.97
C ASP A 47 -3.23 -3.89 -12.21
N LYS A 48 -2.96 -3.45 -10.98
CA LYS A 48 -1.86 -3.93 -10.15
C LYS A 48 -2.30 -5.08 -9.24
N ARG A 49 -1.36 -5.97 -8.92
CA ARG A 49 -1.55 -7.09 -7.98
C ARG A 49 -0.51 -7.02 -6.89
N GLY A 50 -0.85 -7.50 -5.70
CA GLY A 50 0.06 -7.48 -4.57
C GLY A 50 -0.64 -7.79 -3.25
N TRP A 51 -0.21 -7.12 -2.19
CA TRP A 51 -0.70 -7.34 -0.84
C TRP A 51 -1.22 -6.06 -0.20
N TYR A 52 -2.36 -6.16 0.44
CA TYR A 52 -2.90 -5.08 1.27
C TYR A 52 -2.15 -5.02 2.58
N LEU A 53 -1.80 -3.79 2.97
CA LEU A 53 -1.03 -3.54 4.18
C LEU A 53 -1.91 -3.39 5.42
N ARG A 54 -3.19 -3.08 5.23
CA ARG A 54 -4.15 -2.79 6.31
C ARG A 54 -5.55 -3.27 5.94
N GLN A 55 -6.34 -3.55 6.97
CA GLN A 55 -7.71 -4.10 6.84
C GLN A 55 -8.69 -3.17 6.11
N ASN A 56 -8.47 -1.85 6.15
CA ASN A 56 -9.33 -0.94 5.40
C ASN A 56 -8.88 -0.71 3.95
N HIS A 57 -7.96 -1.55 3.46
CA HIS A 57 -7.51 -1.64 2.07
C HIS A 57 -7.12 -0.30 1.43
N SER A 58 -6.68 0.66 2.23
CA SER A 58 -6.31 1.99 1.73
C SER A 58 -4.87 2.07 1.22
N ILE A 59 -4.03 1.08 1.55
CA ILE A 59 -2.61 1.03 1.21
C ILE A 59 -2.27 -0.40 0.80
N ALA A 60 -1.50 -0.53 -0.28
CA ALA A 60 -1.00 -1.82 -0.75
C ALA A 60 0.40 -1.71 -1.34
N ILE A 61 1.06 -2.85 -1.40
CA ILE A 61 2.37 -3.05 -2.02
C ILE A 61 2.19 -3.96 -3.22
N ASP A 62 2.75 -3.59 -4.36
CA ASP A 62 2.77 -4.47 -5.53
C ASP A 62 3.93 -5.46 -5.50
N GLU A 63 3.86 -6.50 -6.32
CA GLU A 63 4.88 -7.56 -6.39
C GLU A 63 6.29 -7.07 -6.78
N ASP A 64 6.39 -5.84 -7.29
CA ASP A 64 7.63 -5.15 -7.65
C ASP A 64 8.23 -4.37 -6.46
N GLY A 65 7.56 -4.35 -5.29
CA GLY A 65 7.99 -3.55 -4.14
C GLY A 65 7.65 -2.07 -4.25
N GLY A 66 6.70 -1.71 -5.12
CA GLY A 66 6.14 -0.38 -5.19
C GLY A 66 5.05 -0.18 -4.15
N TYR A 67 5.06 1.01 -3.55
CA TYR A 67 4.10 1.41 -2.53
C TYR A 67 3.00 2.26 -3.15
N HIS A 68 1.73 1.88 -2.90
CA HIS A 68 0.57 2.49 -3.55
C HIS A 68 -0.53 2.84 -2.55
N TYR A 69 -1.01 4.08 -2.63
CA TYR A 69 -2.25 4.49 -1.96
C TYR A 69 -3.45 4.12 -2.82
N LEU A 70 -4.35 3.33 -2.25
CA LEU A 70 -5.57 2.82 -2.88
C LEU A 70 -6.78 3.74 -2.64
N VAL A 71 -6.54 5.03 -2.39
CA VAL A 71 -7.59 6.03 -2.21
C VAL A 71 -7.55 6.99 -3.38
N VAL A 72 -8.61 7.01 -4.18
CA VAL A 72 -8.68 7.84 -5.39
C VAL A 72 -9.79 8.88 -5.29
N PRO A 73 -9.57 10.10 -5.84
CA PRO A 73 -10.65 11.06 -6.00
C PRO A 73 -11.75 10.43 -6.87
N GLY A 74 -13.00 10.47 -6.40
CA GLY A 74 -14.11 9.83 -7.10
C GLY A 74 -14.30 10.44 -8.49
N GLY A 75 -14.09 9.64 -9.54
CA GLY A 75 -14.29 10.05 -10.92
C GLY A 75 -14.62 8.86 -11.82
N TRP A 76 -15.71 8.93 -12.58
CA TRP A 76 -16.13 7.87 -13.51
C TRP A 76 -15.06 7.52 -14.56
N LYS A 77 -14.14 8.43 -14.91
CA LYS A 77 -13.05 8.17 -15.87
C LYS A 77 -11.97 7.22 -15.34
N GLU A 78 -11.69 7.26 -14.03
CA GLU A 78 -10.73 6.38 -13.36
C GLU A 78 -11.27 4.95 -13.20
N ARG A 79 -12.60 4.78 -13.23
CA ARG A 79 -13.29 3.49 -13.20
C ARG A 79 -13.14 2.68 -14.48
N PHE A 80 -12.93 3.34 -15.63
CA PHE A 80 -12.96 2.69 -16.94
C PHE A 80 -11.57 2.35 -17.51
N THR A 81 -10.52 3.03 -17.07
CA THR A 81 -9.16 2.85 -17.63
C THR A 81 -8.23 2.07 -16.71
N GLY A 82 -8.70 1.72 -15.51
CA GLY A 82 -7.82 1.33 -14.41
C GLY A 82 -7.09 2.56 -13.89
N VAL A 83 -7.16 2.80 -12.58
CA VAL A 83 -6.35 3.84 -11.96
C VAL A 83 -4.90 3.42 -12.13
N LYS A 84 -4.12 4.21 -12.88
CA LYS A 84 -2.67 4.13 -12.80
C LYS A 84 -2.26 4.63 -11.42
N LEU A 85 -2.12 3.71 -10.47
CA LEU A 85 -1.50 3.98 -9.20
C LEU A 85 -0.11 4.54 -9.52
N LYS A 86 0.05 5.85 -9.37
CA LYS A 86 1.37 6.47 -9.46
C LYS A 86 2.13 5.97 -8.24
N GLY A 87 3.20 5.21 -8.49
CA GLY A 87 4.13 4.79 -7.46
C GLY A 87 4.47 6.01 -6.61
N THR A 88 3.97 6.00 -5.38
CA THR A 88 4.16 7.11 -4.45
C THR A 88 5.40 6.79 -3.64
N GLN A 89 6.22 7.81 -3.36
CA GLN A 89 7.44 7.61 -2.57
C GLN A 89 7.07 6.89 -1.26
N PRO A 90 7.68 5.74 -0.98
CA PRO A 90 7.40 4.98 0.23
C PRO A 90 7.75 5.86 1.43
N THR A 91 6.78 6.06 2.32
CA THR A 91 7.00 6.81 3.55
C THR A 91 7.10 5.82 4.70
N LEU A 92 8.12 5.96 5.53
CA LEU A 92 8.39 5.06 6.65
C LEU A 92 7.29 5.13 7.73
N VAL A 93 6.67 6.30 7.84
CA VAL A 93 5.53 6.58 8.71
C VAL A 93 4.26 6.57 7.87
N ILE A 94 3.37 5.61 8.17
CA ILE A 94 2.02 5.61 7.63
C ILE A 94 1.21 6.58 8.49
N GLY A 95 1.00 7.80 7.98
CA GLY A 95 0.16 8.79 8.65
C GLY A 95 0.63 10.22 8.52
N ARG A 96 0.14 10.92 7.48
CA ARG A 96 0.00 12.38 7.53
C ARG A 96 -1.24 12.80 6.74
N GLY A 97 -2.42 12.51 7.29
CA GLY A 97 -3.67 13.14 6.83
C GLY A 97 -4.88 12.21 6.79
N GLY A 98 -5.74 12.29 7.81
CA GLY A 98 -7.15 11.91 7.67
C GLY A 98 -7.74 11.11 8.83
N ARG A 99 -8.50 11.82 9.69
CA ARG A 99 -9.67 11.46 10.54
C ARG A 99 -9.72 10.16 11.37
N ASP A 100 -8.85 9.19 11.16
CA ASP A 100 -8.83 7.89 11.83
C ASP A 100 -7.37 7.63 12.27
N GLY A 101 -7.06 7.93 13.54
CA GLY A 101 -5.72 8.15 14.08
C GLY A 101 -4.83 6.92 14.24
N GLU A 102 -4.68 6.09 13.22
CA GLU A 102 -3.69 5.00 13.21
C GLU A 102 -2.38 5.50 12.60
N THR A 103 -1.55 6.16 13.41
CA THR A 103 -0.15 6.42 13.04
C THR A 103 0.67 5.19 13.40
N GLY A 104 1.28 4.54 12.41
CA GLY A 104 2.07 3.33 12.63
C GLY A 104 3.27 3.25 11.71
N TYR A 105 4.26 2.45 12.11
CA TYR A 105 5.44 2.20 11.30
C TYR A 105 5.13 1.19 10.21
N LEU A 106 5.55 1.47 8.97
CA LEU A 106 5.43 0.57 7.82
C LEU A 106 5.85 -0.88 8.18
N ARG A 107 6.94 -1.03 8.94
CA ARG A 107 7.46 -2.32 9.41
C ARG A 107 6.43 -3.17 10.16
N GLU A 108 5.61 -2.57 11.01
CA GLU A 108 4.61 -3.31 11.80
C GLU A 108 3.51 -3.85 10.90
N PHE A 109 3.04 -3.04 9.96
CA PHE A 109 2.04 -3.49 9.00
C PHE A 109 2.59 -4.59 8.09
N LEU A 110 3.84 -4.50 7.62
CA LEU A 110 4.50 -5.57 6.86
C LEU A 110 4.53 -6.87 7.67
N ALA A 111 4.91 -6.79 8.95
CA ALA A 111 4.91 -7.94 9.83
C ALA A 111 3.52 -8.57 9.98
N TRP A 112 2.46 -7.76 10.14
CA TRP A 112 1.09 -8.25 10.23
C TRP A 112 0.62 -8.98 8.97
N VAL A 113 1.00 -8.49 7.79
CA VAL A 113 0.70 -9.18 6.53
C VAL A 113 1.45 -10.52 6.48
N LEU A 114 2.72 -10.56 6.89
CA LEU A 114 3.49 -11.80 6.95
C LEU A 114 2.95 -12.80 7.97
N GLU A 115 2.36 -12.31 9.06
CA GLU A 115 1.66 -13.09 10.08
C GLU A 115 0.26 -13.54 9.63
N GLY A 116 -0.26 -13.02 8.51
CA GLY A 116 -1.62 -13.32 8.04
C GLY A 116 -2.73 -12.62 8.84
N LYS A 117 -2.40 -11.56 9.59
CA LYS A 117 -3.38 -10.77 10.37
C LYS A 117 -4.19 -9.80 9.52
N VAL A 118 -3.75 -9.54 8.29
CA VAL A 118 -4.44 -8.65 7.36
C VAL A 118 -5.21 -9.48 6.36
N ASP A 119 -6.53 -9.32 6.36
CA ASP A 119 -7.38 -9.93 5.35
C ASP A 119 -7.00 -9.39 3.96
N GLN A 120 -6.77 -10.33 3.03
CA GLN A 120 -6.42 -10.00 1.64
C GLN A 120 -7.62 -10.15 0.70
N GLN A 121 -8.76 -10.63 1.23
CA GLN A 121 -9.97 -10.96 0.49
C GLN A 121 -11.04 -9.87 0.69
N ASN A 122 -10.87 -8.75 0.00
CA ASN A 122 -11.96 -7.78 -0.15
C ASN A 122 -13.07 -8.32 -1.08
#